data_AF-A0A4Q4MWP3-F1
#
_entry.id   AF-A0A4Q4MWP3-F1
#
_cell.length_a   1.000
_cell.length_b   1.000
_cell.length_c   1.000
_cell.angle_alpha   90.00
_cell.angle_beta   90.00
_cell.angle_gamma   90.00
#
_symmetry.space_group_name_H-M   'P 1'
#
loop_
_entity.id
_entity.type
_entity.pdbx_description
1 polymer ?
#
loop_
_entity_poly.entity_id
_entity_poly.type
_entity_poly.pdbx_seq_one_letter_code
_entity_poly.pdbx_strand_id
1 'polypeptide(L)'
;MVSRAVSMGLRAWQLICAILVTAFMGNNIARAWSGVHSIVNYSLFVGVWWLFTLLYFLPTSFIEKFSIPIVDIAMDALSVLFGFCAAVALPAYIGAHSCSNSAYTHSNSVLNSSANTEQNCRQAQATTAFLWFGWAAFVATLALNIMNGRGSGANLRGGIRRGGPAMSQV
;
A
#
# COMPACT_ATOMS: atom_id res chain seq x y z
N MET A 1 9.93 -22.45 -1.95
CA MET A 1 10.46 -21.61 -0.87
C MET A 1 10.93 -20.31 -1.49
N VAL A 2 10.30 -19.19 -1.13
CA VAL A 2 10.72 -17.87 -1.62
C VAL A 2 12.00 -17.50 -0.88
N SER A 3 13.03 -17.03 -1.59
CA SER A 3 14.27 -16.58 -0.93
C SER A 3 13.94 -15.41 0.01
N ARG A 4 14.44 -15.45 1.25
CA ARG A 4 14.28 -14.36 2.23
C ARG A 4 14.74 -13.02 1.65
N ALA A 5 15.73 -13.03 0.76
CA ALA A 5 16.20 -11.84 0.06
C ALA A 5 15.13 -11.19 -0.83
N VAL A 6 14.28 -12.00 -1.49
CA VAL A 6 13.20 -11.50 -2.34
C VAL A 6 12.11 -10.85 -1.48
N SER A 7 11.73 -11.48 -0.37
CA SER A 7 10.75 -10.90 0.56
C SER A 7 11.24 -9.58 1.16
N MET A 8 12.50 -9.53 1.63
CA MET A 8 13.08 -8.28 2.15
C MET A 8 13.17 -7.19 1.08
N GLY A 9 13.58 -7.54 -0.15
CA GLY A 9 13.63 -6.60 -1.27
C GLY A 9 12.27 -5.99 -1.59
N LEU A 10 11.21 -6.80 -1.60
CA LEU A 10 9.84 -6.33 -1.79
C LEU A 10 9.38 -5.41 -0.64
N ARG A 11 9.69 -5.75 0.62
CA ARG A 11 9.35 -4.89 1.78
C ARG A 11 10.09 -3.55 1.72
N ALA A 12 11.37 -3.54 1.36
CA ALA A 12 12.14 -2.31 1.19
C ALA A 12 11.57 -1.43 0.07
N TRP A 13 11.18 -2.05 -1.05
CA TRP A 13 10.54 -1.33 -2.15
C TRP A 13 9.17 -0.74 -1.77
N GLN A 14 8.35 -1.50 -1.02
CA GLN A 14 7.10 -1.01 -0.45
C GLN A 14 7.33 0.19 0.46
N LEU A 15 8.39 0.17 1.29
CA LEU A 15 8.75 1.28 2.17
C LEU A 15 9.09 2.54 1.39
N ILE A 16 9.89 2.43 0.33
CA ILE A 16 10.21 3.56 -0.54
C ILE A 16 8.94 4.14 -1.15
N CYS A 17 8.05 3.30 -1.70
CA CYS A 17 6.80 3.76 -2.29
C CYS A 17 5.90 4.45 -1.25
N ALA A 18 5.78 3.87 -0.05
CA ALA A 18 4.97 4.43 1.04
C ALA A 18 5.49 5.79 1.52
N ILE A 19 6.81 5.95 1.67
CA ILE A 19 7.44 7.22 2.02
C ILE A 19 7.16 8.27 0.95
N LEU A 20 7.35 7.93 -0.34
CA LEU A 20 7.18 8.89 -1.43
C LEU A 20 5.72 9.33 -1.59
N VAL A 21 4.76 8.40 -1.54
CA VAL A 21 3.32 8.73 -1.57
C VAL A 21 2.95 9.65 -0.41
N THR A 22 3.40 9.32 0.81
CA THR A 22 3.12 10.11 2.01
C THR A 22 3.77 11.50 1.94
N ALA A 23 5.03 11.59 1.50
CA ALA A 23 5.76 12.85 1.40
C ALA A 23 5.14 13.78 0.35
N PHE A 24 4.78 13.27 -0.82
CA PHE A 24 4.17 14.07 -1.87
C PHE A 24 2.77 14.55 -1.51
N MET A 25 1.90 13.67 -1.01
CA MET A 25 0.54 14.08 -0.62
C MET A 25 0.56 14.96 0.64
N GLY A 26 1.44 14.68 1.60
CA GLY A 26 1.65 15.51 2.78
C GLY A 26 2.14 16.92 2.44
N ASN A 27 3.06 17.05 1.48
CA ASN A 27 3.52 18.36 1.01
C ASN A 27 2.42 19.15 0.27
N ASN A 28 1.53 18.47 -0.47
CA ASN A 28 0.37 19.12 -1.09
C ASN A 28 -0.56 19.72 -0.02
N ILE A 29 -0.82 18.98 1.06
CA ILE A 29 -1.67 19.44 2.17
C ILE A 29 -1.01 20.57 2.96
N ALA A 30 0.28 20.45 3.27
CA ALA A 30 1.02 21.47 4.03
C ALA A 30 1.07 22.85 3.34
N ARG A 31 0.93 22.88 2.00
CA ARG A 31 0.96 24.10 1.19
C ARG A 31 -0.43 24.60 0.78
N ALA A 32 -1.50 23.93 1.22
CA ALA A 32 -2.85 24.26 0.80
C ALA A 32 -3.41 25.50 1.51
N TRP A 33 -4.14 26.34 0.78
CA TRP A 33 -4.72 27.59 1.33
C TRP A 33 -6.22 27.51 1.61
N SER A 34 -6.96 26.68 0.87
CA SER A 34 -8.43 26.56 0.96
C SER A 34 -8.90 25.12 1.16
N GLY A 35 -8.08 24.30 1.84
CA GLY A 35 -8.28 22.86 1.93
C GLY A 35 -7.82 22.13 0.66
N VAL A 36 -7.92 20.80 0.67
CA VAL A 36 -7.52 19.95 -0.46
C VAL A 36 -8.67 19.06 -0.90
N HIS A 37 -8.63 18.63 -2.16
CA HIS A 37 -9.58 17.65 -2.67
C HIS A 37 -9.51 16.34 -1.87
N SER A 38 -10.65 15.68 -1.66
CA SER A 38 -10.75 14.47 -0.84
C SER A 38 -9.84 13.33 -1.33
N ILE A 39 -9.58 13.26 -2.63
CA ILE A 39 -8.67 12.26 -3.22
C ILE A 39 -7.22 12.40 -2.74
N VAL A 40 -6.78 13.62 -2.43
CA VAL A 40 -5.43 13.89 -1.89
C VAL A 40 -5.34 13.34 -0.47
N ASN A 41 -6.37 13.61 0.34
CA ASN A 41 -6.47 13.06 1.70
C ASN A 41 -6.53 11.53 1.71
N TYR A 42 -7.30 10.93 0.79
CA TYR A 42 -7.37 9.48 0.65
C TYR A 42 -6.02 8.88 0.22
N SER A 43 -5.32 9.51 -0.73
CA SER A 43 -4.00 9.07 -1.17
C SER A 43 -2.95 9.18 -0.05
N LEU A 44 -3.03 10.23 0.78
CA LEU A 44 -2.22 10.35 1.99
C LEU A 44 -2.53 9.22 2.98
N PHE A 45 -3.82 8.95 3.23
CA PHE A 45 -4.24 7.83 4.09
C PHE A 45 -3.65 6.50 3.63
N VAL A 46 -3.66 6.22 2.32
CA VAL A 46 -3.05 4.99 1.77
C VAL A 46 -1.54 4.95 2.04
N GLY A 47 -0.82 6.05 1.83
CA GLY A 47 0.61 6.13 2.14
C GLY A 47 0.91 5.87 3.62
N VAL A 48 0.14 6.50 4.52
CA VAL A 48 0.28 6.31 5.97
C VAL A 48 -0.10 4.89 6.40
N TRP A 49 -1.15 4.32 5.81
CA TRP A 49 -1.55 2.93 6.02
C TRP A 49 -0.43 1.98 5.64
N TRP A 50 0.20 2.18 4.47
CA TRP A 50 1.35 1.37 4.07
C TRP A 50 2.51 1.50 5.07
N LEU A 51 2.85 2.71 5.53
CA LEU A 51 3.88 2.90 6.57
C LEU A 51 3.52 2.17 7.87
N PHE A 52 2.25 2.22 8.29
CA PHE A 52 1.75 1.52 9.47
C PHE A 52 1.90 -0.01 9.31
N THR A 53 1.50 -0.58 8.17
CA THR A 53 1.67 -2.02 7.93
C THR A 53 3.14 -2.42 7.88
N LEU A 54 4.02 -1.58 7.33
CA LEU A 54 5.45 -1.85 7.27
C LEU A 54 6.15 -1.76 8.62
N LEU A 55 5.62 -0.96 9.56
CA LEU A 55 6.09 -0.94 10.94
C LEU A 55 5.87 -2.28 11.64
N TYR A 56 4.82 -3.01 11.26
CA TYR A 56 4.62 -4.40 11.69
C TYR A 56 5.52 -5.38 10.92
N PHE A 57 5.65 -5.23 9.59
CA PHE A 57 6.40 -6.17 8.76
C PHE A 57 7.93 -6.12 8.93
N LEU A 58 8.50 -4.97 9.31
CA LEU A 58 9.94 -4.84 9.55
C LEU A 58 10.45 -5.78 10.65
N PRO A 59 9.93 -5.74 11.89
CA PRO A 59 10.39 -6.64 12.96
C PRO A 59 10.06 -8.12 12.67
N THR A 60 8.92 -8.42 12.05
CA THR A 60 8.56 -9.81 11.71
C THR A 60 9.48 -10.40 10.63
N SER A 61 10.12 -9.56 9.81
CA SER A 61 11.12 -10.00 8.83
C SER A 61 12.44 -10.46 9.48
N PHE A 62 12.76 -9.99 10.69
CA PHE A 62 13.96 -10.40 11.45
C PHE A 62 13.65 -11.48 12.49
N ILE A 63 12.45 -11.48 13.04
CA ILE A 63 12.04 -12.34 14.14
C ILE A 63 10.76 -13.08 13.77
N GLU A 64 10.90 -14.29 13.24
CA GLU A 64 9.77 -15.12 12.77
C GLU A 64 8.76 -15.44 13.88
N LYS A 65 9.17 -15.41 15.16
CA LYS A 65 8.28 -15.63 16.32
C LYS A 65 7.15 -14.61 16.45
N PHE A 66 7.29 -13.41 15.87
CA PHE A 66 6.26 -12.38 15.92
C PHE A 66 5.32 -12.39 14.71
N SER A 67 5.60 -13.21 13.69
CA SER A 67 4.74 -13.33 12.51
C SER A 67 3.51 -14.16 12.85
N ILE A 68 2.35 -13.53 12.73
CA ILE A 68 1.05 -14.20 12.79
C ILE A 68 0.51 -14.25 11.36
N PRO A 69 0.49 -15.42 10.69
CA PRO A 69 0.20 -15.51 9.26
C PRO A 69 -1.13 -14.88 8.83
N ILE A 70 -2.16 -14.96 9.68
CA ILE A 70 -3.48 -14.36 9.38
C ILE A 70 -3.40 -12.82 9.36
N VAL A 71 -2.59 -12.22 10.24
CA VAL A 71 -2.40 -10.77 10.32
C VAL A 71 -1.59 -10.30 9.13
N ASP A 72 -0.54 -11.04 8.76
CA ASP A 72 0.28 -10.72 7.59
C ASP A 72 -0.55 -10.68 6.29
N ILE A 73 -1.39 -11.70 6.08
CA ILE A 73 -2.30 -11.77 4.93
C ILE A 73 -3.34 -10.65 4.98
N ALA A 74 -3.95 -10.39 6.14
CA ALA A 74 -4.98 -9.36 6.28
C ALA A 74 -4.43 -7.95 6.03
N MET A 75 -3.25 -7.63 6.58
CA MET A 75 -2.59 -6.34 6.38
C MET A 75 -2.18 -6.15 4.91
N ASP A 76 -1.59 -7.16 4.27
CA ASP A 76 -1.26 -7.09 2.84
C ASP A 76 -2.51 -6.96 1.97
N ALA A 77 -3.58 -7.71 2.27
CA ALA A 77 -4.84 -7.65 1.51
C ALA A 77 -5.52 -6.27 1.61
N LEU A 78 -5.57 -5.68 2.80
CA LEU A 78 -6.08 -4.31 3.00
C LEU A 78 -5.21 -3.28 2.27
N SER A 79 -3.87 -3.43 2.33
CA SER A 79 -2.94 -2.57 1.60
C SER A 79 -3.12 -2.64 0.08
N VAL A 80 -3.39 -3.84 -0.46
CA VAL A 80 -3.73 -4.04 -1.88
C VAL A 80 -5.06 -3.37 -2.21
N LEU A 81 -6.10 -3.54 -1.38
CA LEU A 81 -7.43 -2.97 -1.62
C LEU A 81 -7.39 -1.44 -1.63
N PHE A 82 -6.87 -0.82 -0.56
CA PHE A 82 -6.80 0.64 -0.46
C PHE A 82 -5.85 1.23 -1.50
N GLY A 83 -4.71 0.57 -1.73
CA GLY A 83 -3.77 0.94 -2.78
C GLY A 83 -4.40 0.97 -4.16
N PHE A 84 -5.19 -0.05 -4.51
CA PHE A 84 -5.87 -0.14 -5.80
C PHE A 84 -6.86 1.01 -5.99
N CYS A 85 -7.70 1.26 -4.98
CA CYS A 85 -8.68 2.34 -5.01
C CYS A 85 -8.01 3.70 -5.24
N ALA A 86 -6.90 4.00 -4.56
CA ALA A 86 -6.18 5.26 -4.74
C ALA A 86 -5.48 5.33 -6.10
N ALA A 87 -4.84 4.23 -6.53
CA ALA A 87 -4.12 4.14 -7.79
C ALA A 87 -5.03 4.32 -9.02
N VAL A 88 -6.31 3.99 -8.92
CA VAL A 88 -7.31 4.20 -9.98
C VAL A 88 -7.99 5.57 -9.85
N ALA A 89 -8.37 5.97 -8.63
CA ALA A 89 -9.14 7.20 -8.45
C ALA A 89 -8.29 8.46 -8.67
N LEU A 90 -7.05 8.51 -8.17
CA LEU A 90 -6.18 9.68 -8.34
C LEU A 90 -5.97 10.07 -9.82
N PRO A 91 -5.55 9.16 -10.72
CA PRO A 91 -5.42 9.49 -12.15
C PRO A 91 -6.74 9.90 -12.79
N ALA A 92 -7.87 9.30 -12.38
CA ALA A 92 -9.19 9.63 -12.91
C ALA A 92 -9.61 11.08 -12.58
N TYR A 93 -9.28 11.58 -11.39
CA TYR A 93 -9.57 12.97 -11.02
C TYR A 93 -8.58 13.98 -11.62
N ILE A 94 -7.29 13.65 -11.72
CA ILE A 94 -6.31 14.59 -12.27
C ILE A 94 -6.42 14.70 -13.80
N GLY A 95 -6.71 13.60 -14.51
CA GLY A 95 -6.74 13.60 -15.97
C GLY A 95 -5.40 14.01 -16.56
N ALA A 96 -4.39 13.13 -16.46
CA ALA A 96 -2.99 13.43 -16.70
C ALA A 96 -2.73 14.28 -17.97
N HIS A 97 -2.14 15.46 -17.76
CA HIS A 97 -1.77 16.41 -18.81
C HIS A 97 -0.42 17.06 -18.50
N SER A 98 0.07 17.93 -19.39
CA SER A 98 1.30 18.68 -19.11
C SER A 98 1.14 19.58 -17.89
N CYS A 99 2.00 19.41 -16.88
CA CYS A 99 2.04 20.28 -15.71
C CYS A 99 2.53 21.71 -16.00
N SER A 100 3.11 21.96 -17.20
CA SER A 100 3.46 23.31 -17.64
C SER A 100 2.28 24.11 -18.18
N ASN A 101 1.11 23.47 -18.36
CA ASN A 101 -0.10 24.15 -18.82
C ASN A 101 -0.85 24.74 -17.61
N SER A 102 -0.71 26.04 -17.40
CA SER A 102 -1.36 26.76 -16.30
C SER A 102 -2.89 26.67 -16.35
N ALA A 103 -3.50 26.65 -17.54
CA ALA A 103 -4.94 26.52 -17.68
C ALA A 103 -5.45 25.19 -17.11
N TYR A 104 -4.70 24.10 -17.30
CA TYR A 104 -5.00 22.79 -16.73
C TYR A 104 -4.78 22.76 -15.21
N THR A 105 -3.65 23.28 -14.73
CA THR A 105 -3.32 23.19 -13.30
C THR A 105 -4.19 24.08 -12.42
N HIS A 106 -4.72 25.19 -12.95
CA HIS A 106 -5.67 26.05 -12.22
C HIS A 106 -7.15 25.62 -12.36
N SER A 107 -7.55 25.00 -13.47
CA SER A 107 -8.93 24.53 -13.64
C SER A 107 -9.21 23.22 -12.87
N ASN A 108 -8.18 22.43 -12.59
CA ASN A 108 -8.34 21.17 -11.88
C ASN A 108 -8.45 21.39 -10.35
N SER A 109 -9.55 20.94 -9.75
CA SER A 109 -9.84 21.07 -8.31
C SER A 109 -8.85 20.30 -7.41
N VAL A 110 -8.17 19.28 -7.93
CA VAL A 110 -7.14 18.51 -7.20
C VAL A 110 -5.81 19.28 -7.15
N LEU A 111 -5.51 20.08 -8.17
CA LEU A 111 -4.20 20.70 -8.36
C LEU A 111 -4.15 22.15 -7.83
N ASN A 112 -5.29 22.84 -7.84
CA ASN A 112 -5.41 24.27 -7.53
C ASN A 112 -5.50 24.60 -6.03
N SER A 113 -4.92 23.76 -5.15
CA SER A 113 -4.97 24.00 -3.69
C SER A 113 -3.91 24.99 -3.18
N SER A 114 -2.90 25.34 -3.98
CA SER A 114 -1.78 26.23 -3.59
C SER A 114 -1.35 27.15 -4.76
N ALA A 115 -0.57 28.20 -4.48
CA ALA A 115 0.01 29.07 -5.53
C ALA A 115 0.74 28.31 -6.64
N ASN A 116 1.62 27.37 -6.27
CA ASN A 116 2.39 26.61 -7.26
C ASN A 116 1.61 25.35 -7.64
N THR A 117 0.63 25.53 -8.53
CA THR A 117 -0.21 24.46 -9.07
C THR A 117 0.60 23.47 -9.93
N GLU A 118 1.67 23.93 -10.58
CA GLU A 118 2.62 23.07 -11.30
C GLU A 118 3.29 22.04 -10.38
N GLN A 119 3.75 22.47 -9.20
CA GLN A 119 4.38 21.57 -8.23
C GLN A 119 3.39 20.51 -7.75
N ASN A 120 2.15 20.90 -7.49
CA ASN A 120 1.08 19.99 -7.09
C ASN A 120 0.79 18.95 -8.20
N CYS A 121 0.75 19.39 -9.45
CA CYS A 121 0.60 18.50 -10.62
C CYS A 121 1.72 17.45 -10.70
N ARG A 122 2.98 17.89 -10.62
CA ARG A 122 4.14 16.97 -10.67
C ARG A 122 4.12 15.97 -9.53
N GLN A 123 3.76 16.41 -8.32
CA GLN A 123 3.64 15.55 -7.15
C GLN A 123 2.46 14.56 -7.28
N ALA A 124 1.30 14.98 -7.80
CA ALA A 124 0.15 14.11 -8.01
C ALA A 124 0.42 13.03 -9.09
N GLN A 125 1.09 13.40 -10.18
CA GLN A 125 1.51 12.44 -11.21
C GLN A 125 2.56 11.46 -10.69
N ALA A 126 3.58 11.95 -9.96
CA ALA A 126 4.56 11.09 -9.31
C ALA A 126 3.90 10.12 -8.32
N THR A 127 2.95 10.61 -7.52
CA THR A 127 2.19 9.80 -6.58
C THR A 127 1.39 8.71 -7.29
N THR A 128 0.79 9.01 -8.44
CA THR A 128 0.09 8.00 -9.25
C THR A 128 1.02 6.85 -9.64
N ALA A 129 2.25 7.16 -10.09
CA ALA A 129 3.22 6.14 -10.45
C ALA A 129 3.63 5.29 -9.23
N PHE A 130 3.96 5.92 -8.10
CA PHE A 130 4.38 5.20 -6.89
C PHE A 130 3.23 4.43 -6.23
N LEU A 131 1.97 4.85 -6.40
CA LEU A 131 0.81 4.06 -6.00
C LEU A 131 0.73 2.76 -6.80
N TRP A 132 0.93 2.79 -8.12
CA TRP A 132 0.96 1.57 -8.94
C TRP A 132 2.15 0.66 -8.63
N PHE A 133 3.35 1.23 -8.46
CA PHE A 133 4.54 0.46 -8.09
C PHE A 133 4.43 -0.17 -6.70
N GLY A 134 3.94 0.58 -5.72
CA GLY A 134 3.68 0.08 -4.37
C GLY A 134 2.61 -1.00 -4.38
N TRP A 135 1.51 -0.77 -5.11
CA TRP A 135 0.42 -1.74 -5.24
C TRP A 135 0.90 -3.07 -5.82
N ALA A 136 1.66 -3.05 -6.92
CA ALA A 136 2.19 -4.26 -7.53
C ALA A 136 3.10 -5.04 -6.55
N ALA A 137 3.89 -4.33 -5.74
CA ALA A 137 4.71 -4.95 -4.71
C ALA A 137 3.89 -5.56 -3.57
N PHE A 138 2.82 -4.91 -3.12
CA PHE A 138 1.90 -5.46 -2.13
C PHE A 138 1.12 -6.68 -2.65
N VAL A 139 0.74 -6.69 -3.93
CA VAL A 139 0.16 -7.87 -4.58
C VAL A 139 1.15 -9.03 -4.61
N ALA A 140 2.41 -8.75 -4.95
CA ALA A 140 3.45 -9.76 -4.95
C ALA A 140 3.65 -10.35 -3.55
N THR A 141 3.77 -9.54 -2.50
CA THR A 141 3.92 -10.07 -1.12
C THR A 141 2.69 -10.81 -0.64
N LEU A 142 1.49 -10.34 -0.96
CA LEU A 142 0.25 -11.05 -0.65
C LEU A 142 0.22 -12.44 -1.28
N ALA A 143 0.55 -12.55 -2.58
CA ALA A 143 0.60 -13.82 -3.28
C ALA A 143 1.62 -14.79 -2.64
N LEU A 144 2.81 -14.28 -2.31
CA LEU A 144 3.86 -15.08 -1.64
C LEU A 144 3.41 -15.54 -0.24
N ASN A 145 2.74 -14.68 0.53
CA ASN A 145 2.22 -15.01 1.85
C ASN A 145 1.11 -16.06 1.79
N ILE A 146 0.21 -15.98 0.80
CA ILE A 146 -0.82 -17.01 0.56
C ILE A 146 -0.18 -18.34 0.16
N MET A 147 0.82 -18.33 -0.73
CA MET A 147 1.52 -19.54 -1.15
C MET A 147 2.28 -20.21 0.01
N ASN A 148 2.96 -19.43 0.84
CA ASN A 148 3.70 -19.93 2.00
C ASN A 148 2.77 -20.42 3.11
N GLY A 149 1.66 -19.71 3.36
CA GLY A 149 0.64 -20.10 4.34
C GLY A 149 -0.06 -21.43 4.02
N ARG A 150 -0.10 -21.81 2.74
CA ARG A 150 -0.65 -23.11 2.28
C ARG A 150 0.32 -24.29 2.45
N GLY A 151 1.62 -24.03 2.55
CA GLY A 151 2.66 -25.08 2.66
C GLY A 151 3.09 -25.43 4.09
N SER A 152 2.91 -24.53 5.05
CA SER A 152 3.50 -24.65 6.41
C SER A 152 2.57 -25.21 7.50
N GLY A 153 1.52 -25.96 7.15
CA GLY A 153 0.66 -26.59 8.17
C GLY A 153 -0.15 -25.61 9.03
N ALA A 154 -0.15 -24.31 8.68
CA ALA A 154 -1.16 -23.38 9.17
C ALA A 154 -2.50 -23.86 8.59
N ASN A 155 -3.23 -24.66 9.37
CA ASN A 155 -4.61 -25.02 9.10
C ASN A 155 -5.47 -23.74 9.09
N LEU A 156 -5.42 -22.99 7.98
CA LEU A 156 -6.40 -21.98 7.61
C LEU A 156 -7.79 -22.64 7.37
N ARG A 157 -7.86 -23.98 7.37
CA ARG A 157 -9.06 -24.78 7.67
C ARG A 157 -9.25 -24.95 9.17
N GLY A 158 -9.49 -23.87 9.90
CA GLY A 158 -9.99 -23.92 11.26
C GLY A 158 -11.51 -23.90 11.28
N GLY A 159 -12.17 -25.07 11.17
CA GLY A 159 -13.62 -25.16 11.42
C GLY A 159 -14.32 -26.43 10.93
N ILE A 160 -14.63 -27.33 11.89
CA ILE A 160 -15.56 -28.47 11.81
C ILE A 160 -15.03 -29.76 11.14
N ARG A 161 -14.04 -30.41 11.75
CA ARG A 161 -14.05 -31.89 11.87
C ARG A 161 -13.64 -32.30 13.28
N ARG A 162 -14.66 -32.43 14.12
CA ARG A 162 -14.64 -33.25 15.32
C ARG A 162 -14.53 -34.71 14.87
N GLY A 163 -13.51 -35.45 15.30
CA GLY A 163 -13.42 -36.90 15.12
C GLY A 163 -11.99 -37.37 14.81
N GLY A 164 -11.31 -38.15 15.63
CA GLY A 164 -11.61 -38.79 16.91
C GLY A 164 -10.28 -39.23 17.55
N PRO A 165 -10.28 -39.72 18.80
CA PRO A 165 -9.04 -40.05 19.51
C PRO A 165 -8.29 -41.20 18.82
N ALA A 166 -6.97 -41.02 18.63
CA ALA A 166 -6.07 -42.07 18.18
C ALA A 166 -5.86 -43.05 19.36
N MET A 167 -6.46 -44.22 19.25
CA MET A 167 -6.20 -45.34 20.17
C MET A 167 -4.76 -45.79 20.00
N SER A 168 -4.01 -45.81 21.10
CA SER A 168 -2.75 -46.56 21.20
C SER A 168 -3.05 -48.04 20.96
N GLN A 169 -2.48 -48.62 19.91
CA GLN A 169 -2.34 -50.07 19.84
C GLN A 169 -1.00 -50.45 20.49
N VAL A 170 -1.12 -51.41 21.42
CA VAL A 170 -0.08 -52.07 22.21
C VAL A 170 0.87 -52.85 21.31
#